data_AF-A0A7X7QCZ7-F1
#
_entry.id   AF-A0A7X7QCZ7-F1
#
_cell.length_a   1.000
_cell.length_b   1.000
_cell.length_c   1.000
_cell.angle_alpha   90.00
_cell.angle_beta   90.00
_cell.angle_gamma   90.00
#
_symmetry.space_group_name_H-M   'P 1'
#
loop_
_entity.id
_entity.type
_entity.pdbx_description
1 polymer ?
#
loop_
_entity_poly.entity_id
_entity_poly.type
_entity_poly.pdbx_seq_one_letter_code
_entity_poly.pdbx_strand_id
1 'polypeptide(L)' 'MISTVTTTTVTTVTTVAMAGSLGIISILTLLVLLVQKEVSATSDGRVGQALGRMLNIGIVPLLIGFALIVAVNVMEALR' A
#
# COMPACT_ATOMS: atom_id res chain seq x y z
N MET A 1 -0.35 32.46 21.51
CA MET A 1 -0.87 31.08 21.29
C MET A 1 -1.44 30.84 19.89
N ILE A 2 -1.87 31.86 19.13
CA ILE A 2 -2.47 31.65 17.79
C ILE A 2 -1.52 30.95 16.79
N SER A 3 -0.23 31.32 16.80
CA SER A 3 0.78 30.67 15.94
C SER A 3 0.94 29.18 16.26
N THR A 4 0.94 28.81 17.54
CA THR A 4 1.03 27.41 17.96
C THR A 4 -0.17 26.60 17.48
N VAL A 5 -1.38 27.13 17.60
CA VAL A 5 -2.60 26.45 17.13
C VAL A 5 -2.56 26.28 15.61
N THR A 6 -2.25 27.34 14.87
CA THR A 6 -2.18 27.27 13.40
C THR A 6 -1.07 26.34 12.94
N THR A 7 0.11 26.37 13.57
CA THR A 7 1.18 25.43 13.27
C THR A 7 0.77 24.00 13.58
N THR A 8 0.15 23.73 14.74
CA THR A 8 -0.31 22.37 15.08
C THR A 8 -1.37 21.89 14.08
N THR A 9 -2.36 22.71 13.75
CA THR A 9 -3.43 22.34 12.82
C THR A 9 -2.89 22.07 11.42
N VAL A 10 -1.98 22.91 10.92
CA VAL A 10 -1.34 22.68 9.62
C VAL A 10 -0.51 21.39 9.65
N THR A 11 0.27 21.18 10.72
CA THR A 11 1.10 19.96 10.84
C THR A 11 0.23 18.70 10.88
N THR A 12 -0.89 18.70 11.63
CA THR A 12 -1.81 17.55 11.71
C THR A 12 -2.53 17.28 10.39
N VAL A 13 -2.99 18.32 9.68
CA VAL A 13 -3.65 18.13 8.38
C VAL A 13 -2.67 17.60 7.34
N THR A 14 -1.44 18.11 7.32
CA THR A 14 -0.40 17.62 6.41
C THR A 14 -0.03 16.17 6.71
N THR A 15 0.15 15.77 7.97
CA THR A 15 0.51 14.39 8.32
C THR A 15 -0.59 13.39 7.95
N VAL A 16 -1.86 13.72 8.19
CA VAL A 16 -3.01 12.87 7.84
C VAL A 16 -3.16 12.75 6.32
N ALA A 17 -3.02 13.86 5.57
CA ALA A 17 -3.07 13.82 4.12
C ALA A 17 -1.94 12.98 3.51
N MET A 18 -0.72 13.09 4.04
CA MET A 18 0.42 12.27 3.61
C MET A 18 0.20 10.78 3.92
N ALA A 19 -0.33 10.43 5.10
CA ALA A 19 -0.64 9.05 5.45
C ALA A 19 -1.75 8.44 4.57
N GLY A 20 -2.83 9.19 4.31
CA GLY A 20 -3.93 8.73 3.45
C GLY A 20 -3.50 8.50 2.00
N SER A 21 -2.63 9.36 1.45
CA SER A 21 -2.11 9.21 0.09
C SER A 21 -1.21 7.98 -0.08
N LEU A 22 -0.38 7.65 0.92
CA LEU A 22 0.41 6.41 0.91
C LEU A 22 -0.47 5.16 0.91
N GLY A 23 -1.60 5.19 1.64
CA GLY A 23 -2.60 4.12 1.62
C GLY A 23 -3.13 3.86 0.20
N ILE A 24 -3.57 4.90 -0.51
CA ILE A 24 -4.09 4.77 -1.89
C ILE A 24 -3.01 4.26 -2.86
N ILE A 25 -1.79 4.81 -2.77
CA ILE A 25 -0.67 4.38 -3.63
C ILE A 25 -0.36 2.90 -3.39
N SER A 26 -0.38 2.44 -2.13
CA SER A 26 -0.12 1.03 -1.81
C SER A 26 -1.18 0.09 -2.40
N ILE A 27 -2.46 0.48 -2.34
CA ILE A 27 -3.58 -0.28 -2.90
C ILE A 27 -3.42 -0.41 -4.42
N LEU A 28 -3.20 0.71 -5.10
CA LEU A 28 -3.03 0.73 -6.56
C LEU A 28 -1.83 -0.10 -7.00
N THR A 29 -0.72 -0.01 -6.27
CA THR A 29 0.50 -0.80 -6.54
C THR A 29 0.21 -2.30 -6.39
N LEU A 30 -0.45 -2.70 -5.31
CA LEU A 30 -0.85 -4.09 -5.09
C LEU A 30 -1.78 -4.62 -6.16
N LEU A 31 -2.80 -3.84 -6.53
CA LEU A 31 -3.74 -4.18 -7.59
C LEU A 31 -3.00 -4.47 -8.89
N VAL A 32 -2.10 -3.57 -9.30
CA VAL A 32 -1.30 -3.70 -10.53
C VAL A 32 -0.41 -4.94 -10.49
N LEU A 33 0.23 -5.23 -9.36
CA LEU A 33 1.07 -6.43 -9.23
C LEU A 33 0.25 -7.74 -9.23
N LEU A 34 -0.92 -7.76 -8.60
CA LEU A 34 -1.79 -8.94 -8.60
C LEU A 34 -2.33 -9.23 -10.00
N VAL A 35 -2.74 -8.21 -10.74
CA VAL A 35 -3.17 -8.36 -12.14
C VAL A 35 -2.02 -8.92 -13.00
N GLN A 36 -0.80 -8.39 -12.86
CA GLN A 36 0.38 -8.92 -13.55
C GLN A 36 0.69 -10.38 -13.16
N LYS A 37 0.46 -10.77 -11.90
CA LYS A 37 0.65 -12.15 -11.43
C LYS A 37 -0.32 -13.12 -12.09
N GLU A 38 -1.60 -12.78 -12.13
CA GLU A 38 -2.61 -13.67 -12.74
C GLU A 38 -2.40 -13.80 -14.26
N VAL A 39 -2.04 -12.71 -14.94
CA VAL A 39 -1.71 -12.74 -16.37
C VAL A 39 -0.45 -13.58 -16.65
N SER A 40 0.60 -13.43 -15.83
CA SER A 40 1.83 -14.23 -15.98
C SER A 40 1.68 -15.69 -15.56
N ALA A 41 0.76 -16.01 -14.64
CA ALA A 41 0.45 -17.38 -14.23
C ALA A 41 -0.24 -18.20 -15.33
N THR A 42 -0.92 -17.54 -16.27
CA THR A 42 -1.59 -18.18 -17.42
C THR A 42 -0.61 -18.44 -18.58
N SER A 43 0.63 -17.95 -18.49
CA SER A 43 1.67 -18.11 -19.50
C SER A 43 2.52 -19.36 -19.24
N ASP A 44 2.33 -20.40 -20.07
CA ASP A 44 3.05 -21.70 -19.99
C ASP A 44 4.55 -21.62 -20.38
N GLY A 45 5.09 -20.42 -20.62
CA GLY A 45 6.49 -20.20 -20.98
C GLY A 45 7.42 -20.09 -19.76
N ARG A 46 8.66 -20.60 -19.89
CA ARG A 46 9.73 -20.47 -18.85
C ARG A 46 9.92 -19.03 -18.33
N VAL A 47 9.66 -18.03 -19.19
CA VAL A 47 9.71 -16.60 -18.84
C VAL A 47 8.54 -16.18 -17.96
N GLY A 48 7.31 -16.67 -18.23
CA GLY A 48 6.12 -16.41 -17.40
C GLY A 48 6.27 -16.96 -15.98
N GLN A 49 6.87 -18.15 -15.86
CA GLN A 49 7.14 -18.78 -14.57
C GLN A 49 8.23 -18.05 -13.76
N ALA A 50 9.27 -17.51 -14.42
CA ALA A 50 10.31 -16.71 -13.78
C ALA A 50 9.78 -15.34 -13.32
N LEU A 51 8.97 -14.68 -14.16
CA LEU A 51 8.29 -13.44 -13.80
C LEU A 51 7.33 -13.65 -12.63
N GLY A 52 6.55 -14.73 -12.62
CA GLY A 52 5.66 -15.07 -11.50
C GLY A 52 6.39 -15.21 -10.16
N ARG A 53 7.60 -15.80 -10.14
CA ARG A 53 8.43 -15.90 -8.92
C ARG A 53 8.96 -14.54 -8.46
N MET A 54 9.48 -13.74 -9.38
CA MET A 54 9.99 -12.40 -9.06
C MET A 54 8.87 -11.47 -8.58
N LEU A 55 7.70 -11.57 -9.19
CA LEU A 55 6.52 -10.82 -8.81
C LEU A 55 5.99 -11.26 -7.45
N ASN A 56 6.03 -12.56 -7.12
CA ASN A 56 5.68 -13.05 -5.79
C ASN A 56 6.60 -12.48 -4.69
N ILE A 57 7.91 -12.36 -4.97
CA ILE A 57 8.86 -11.72 -4.04
C ILE A 57 8.55 -10.24 -3.83
N GLY A 58 8.02 -9.53 -4.84
CA GLY A 58 7.57 -8.14 -4.68
C GLY A 58 6.19 -7.99 -4.03
N ILE A 59 5.27 -8.93 -4.31
CA ILE A 59 3.90 -8.93 -3.78
C ILE A 59 3.89 -9.23 -2.29
N VAL A 60 4.69 -10.17 -1.80
CA VAL A 60 4.68 -10.58 -0.38
C VAL A 60 5.00 -9.42 0.57
N PRO A 61 6.09 -8.65 0.41
CA PRO A 61 6.38 -7.48 1.24
C PRO A 61 5.30 -6.39 1.14
N LEU A 62 4.75 -6.16 -0.05
CA LEU A 62 3.68 -5.17 -0.26
C LEU A 62 2.37 -5.61 0.39
N LEU A 63 2.03 -6.90 0.35
CA LEU A 63 0.87 -7.46 1.05
C LEU A 63 1.02 -7.32 2.56
N ILE A 64 2.21 -7.58 3.09
CA ILE A 64 2.50 -7.40 4.52
C ILE A 64 2.34 -5.92 4.90
N GLY A 65 2.92 -5.00 4.13
CA GLY A 65 2.78 -3.56 4.37
C GLY A 65 1.32 -3.10 4.33
N PHE A 66 0.56 -3.56 3.34
CA PHE A 66 -0.86 -3.26 3.23
C PHE A 66 -1.69 -3.85 4.38
N ALA A 67 -1.44 -5.10 4.77
CA ALA A 67 -2.12 -5.74 5.88
C ALA A 67 -1.87 -4.97 7.20
N LEU A 68 -0.64 -4.48 7.43
CA LEU A 68 -0.32 -3.64 8.57
C LEU A 68 -1.07 -2.30 8.52
N ILE A 69 -1.09 -1.62 7.37
CA ILE A 69 -1.83 -0.36 7.20
C ILE A 69 -3.32 -0.58 7.48
N VAL A 70 -3.92 -1.62 6.91
CA VAL A 70 -5.32 -1.97 7.14
C VAL A 70 -5.57 -2.29 8.61
N ALA A 71 -4.72 -3.08 9.26
CA ALA A 71 -4.86 -3.41 10.68
C ALA A 71 -4.84 -2.16 11.57
N VAL A 72 -3.93 -1.21 11.30
CA VAL A 72 -3.88 0.08 12.02
C VAL A 72 -5.15 0.89 11.77
N ASN A 73 -5.61 1.02 10.52
CA ASN A 73 -6.84 1.76 10.20
C ASN A 73 -8.08 1.14 10.83
N VAL A 74 -8.18 -0.20 10.86
CA VAL A 74 -9.29 -0.91 11.51
C VAL A 74 -9.25 -0.72 13.02
N MET A 75 -8.06 -0.76 13.63
CA MET A 75 -7.89 -0.51 15.06
C MET A 75 -8.25 0.94 15.44
N GLU A 76 -7.90 1.91 14.60
CA GLU A 76 -8.33 3.30 14.75
C GLU A 76 -9.85 3.45 14.58
N ALA A 77 -10.46 2.77 13.62
CA ALA A 77 -11.90 2.83 13.38
C ALA A 77 -12.73 2.18 14.51
N LEU A 78 -12.16 1.20 15.22
CA LEU A 78 -12.80 0.53 16.35
C LEU A 78 -12.56 1.22 17.70
N ARG A 79 -11.72 2.27 17.76
CA ARG A 79 -11.40 3.03 18.97
C ARG A 79 -12.25 4.29 19.08
#